data_AF-A0A4V1S6R2-F1
#
_entry.id   AF-A0A4V1S6R2-F1
#
_cell.length_a   1.000
_cell.length_b   1.000
_cell.length_c   1.000
_cell.angle_alpha   90.00
_cell.angle_beta   90.00
_cell.angle_gamma   90.00
#
_symmetry.space_group_name_H-M   'P 1'
#
loop_
_entity.id
_entity.type
_entity.pdbx_description
1 polymer ?
#
loop_
_entity_poly.entity_id
_entity_poly.type
_entity_poly.pdbx_seq_one_letter_code
_entity_poly.pdbx_strand_id
1 'polypeptide(L)' 'MNELKERLKALGLSEDMTDQVISTVATFVKSKIPESYHSMIDDVLAGKTPDMGGILGGLGGLFGGK' A
#
# COMPACT_ATOMS: atom_id res chain seq x y z
N MET A 1 -0.96 -3.14 9.17
CA MET A 1 0.31 -3.82 8.86
C MET A 1 0.43 -5.20 9.51
N ASN A 2 -0.09 -5.36 10.74
CA ASN A 2 -0.09 -6.65 11.45
C ASN A 2 -0.74 -7.78 10.64
N GLU A 3 -1.90 -7.53 10.01
CA GLU A 3 -2.57 -8.57 9.21
C GLU A 3 -1.75 -9.05 8.00
N LEU A 4 -1.10 -8.14 7.26
CA LEU A 4 -0.24 -8.51 6.12
C LEU A 4 0.98 -9.31 6.60
N LYS A 5 1.61 -8.88 7.70
CA LYS A 5 2.73 -9.61 8.31
C LYS A 5 2.32 -11.00 8.77
N GLU A 6 1.17 -11.14 9.40
CA GLU A 6 0.64 -12.44 9.85
C GLU A 6 0.34 -13.37 8.67
N ARG A 7 -0.28 -12.86 7.60
CA ARG A 7 -0.51 -13.62 6.36
C ARG A 7 0.79 -14.11 5.74
N LEU A 8 1.83 -13.29 5.70
CA LEU A 8 3.14 -13.66 5.17
C LEU A 8 3.88 -14.66 6.08
N LYS A 9 3.85 -14.45 7.41
CA LYS A 9 4.40 -15.42 8.38
C LYS A 9 3.69 -16.78 8.28
N ALA A 10 2.38 -16.82 8.01
CA ALA A 10 1.63 -18.05 7.80
C ALA A 10 2.08 -18.84 6.55
N LEU A 11 2.78 -18.20 5.60
CA LEU A 11 3.42 -18.86 4.46
C LEU A 11 4.81 -19.43 4.81
N GLY A 12 5.22 -19.36 6.08
CA GLY A 12 6.51 -19.85 6.56
C GLY A 12 7.66 -18.85 6.42
N LEU A 13 7.38 -17.58 6.14
CA LEU A 13 8.42 -16.55 6.11
C LEU A 13 8.89 -16.20 7.51
N SER A 14 10.20 -16.02 7.69
CA SER A 14 10.75 -15.40 8.89
C SER A 14 10.28 -13.95 9.01
N GLU A 15 10.42 -13.37 10.20
CA GLU A 15 10.07 -11.97 10.45
C GLU A 15 10.88 -11.01 9.56
N ASP A 16 12.20 -11.23 9.48
CA ASP A 16 13.08 -10.43 8.64
C ASP A 16 12.70 -10.53 7.15
N MET A 17 12.37 -11.74 6.68
CA MET A 17 11.99 -11.95 5.27
C MET A 17 10.61 -11.36 4.97
N THR A 18 9.70 -11.38 5.95
CA THR A 18 8.39 -10.73 5.86
C THR A 18 8.55 -9.22 5.65
N ASP A 19 9.42 -8.58 6.43
CA ASP A 19 9.66 -7.13 6.32
C ASP A 19 10.35 -6.76 4.99
N GLN A 20 11.29 -7.58 4.53
CA GLN A 20 11.91 -7.42 3.21
C GLN A 20 10.91 -7.55 2.06
N VAL A 21 9.99 -8.53 2.12
CA VAL A 21 8.97 -8.71 1.09
C VAL A 21 8.03 -7.52 1.03
N ILE A 22 7.55 -7.03 2.17
CA ILE A 22 6.67 -5.86 2.24
C ILE A 22 7.35 -4.63 1.62
N SER A 23 8.61 -4.37 1.99
CA SER A 23 9.38 -3.25 1.46
C SER A 23 9.64 -3.37 -0.05
N THR A 24 9.93 -4.58 -0.53
CA THR A 24 10.16 -4.86 -1.95
C THR A 24 8.90 -4.59 -2.78
N VAL A 25 7.75 -5.10 -2.33
CA VAL A 25 6.47 -4.88 -3.02
C VAL A 25 6.09 -3.41 -3.00
N ALA A 26 6.26 -2.72 -1.87
CA ALA A 26 6.01 -1.29 -1.78
C ALA A 26 6.86 -0.47 -2.76
N THR A 27 8.15 -0.77 -2.81
CA THR A 27 9.08 -0.11 -3.73
C THR A 27 8.69 -0.36 -5.19
N PHE A 28 8.33 -1.60 -5.51
CA PHE A 28 7.84 -1.96 -6.83
C PHE A 28 6.57 -1.17 -7.19
N VAL A 29 5.57 -1.11 -6.30
CA VAL A 29 4.33 -0.36 -6.54
C VAL A 29 4.62 1.13 -6.72
N LYS A 30 5.45 1.74 -5.85
CA LYS A 30 5.88 3.14 -6.00
C LYS A 30 6.52 3.41 -7.35
N SER A 31 7.32 2.48 -7.88
CA SER A 31 7.92 2.62 -9.22
C SER A 31 6.91 2.63 -10.38
N LYS A 32 5.68 2.17 -10.15
CA LYS A 32 4.61 2.08 -11.17
C LYS A 32 3.57 3.20 -11.06
N ILE A 33 3.63 4.01 -10.01
CA ILE A 33 2.65 5.07 -9.76
C ILE A 33 3.34 6.44 -9.70
N PRO A 34 2.64 7.53 -10.04
CA PRO A 34 3.15 8.88 -9.86
C PRO A 34 3.55 9.18 -8.41
N GLU A 35 4.56 10.03 -8.24
CA GLU A 35 5.08 10.42 -6.92
C GLU A 35 4.01 11.02 -6.00
N SER A 36 2.98 11.66 -6.57
CA SER A 36 1.83 12.19 -5.84
C SER A 36 1.08 11.15 -5.00
N TYR A 37 1.25 9.86 -5.30
CA TYR A 37 0.63 8.75 -4.59
C TYR A 37 1.59 7.98 -3.70
N HIS A 38 2.88 8.34 -3.65
CA HIS A 38 3.87 7.60 -2.84
C HIS A 38 3.58 7.73 -1.35
N SER A 39 3.15 8.91 -0.90
CA SER A 39 2.74 9.17 0.48
C SER A 39 1.58 8.28 0.93
N MET A 40 0.64 7.98 0.02
CA MET A 40 -0.45 7.05 0.29
C MET A 40 0.07 5.64 0.55
N ILE A 41 1.03 5.17 -0.25
CA ILE A 41 1.67 3.85 -0.04
C ILE A 41 2.43 3.84 1.29
N ASP A 42 3.13 4.91 1.64
CA ASP A 42 3.80 5.05 2.93
C ASP A 42 2.84 5.01 4.11
N ASP A 43 1.70 5.68 4.01
CA ASP A 43 0.68 5.65 5.06
C ASP A 43 0.07 4.26 5.22
N VAL A 44 -0.24 3.57 4.10
CA VAL A 44 -0.66 2.17 4.15
C VAL A 44 0.39 1.36 4.90
N LEU A 45 1.67 1.40 4.48
CA LEU A 45 2.76 0.65 5.10
C LEU A 45 2.98 0.96 6.58
N ALA A 46 2.79 2.21 6.99
CA ALA A 46 2.83 2.62 8.39
C ALA A 46 1.66 2.04 9.21
N GLY A 47 0.74 1.29 8.57
CA GLY A 47 -0.44 0.72 9.19
C GLY A 47 -1.55 1.73 9.39
N LYS A 48 -1.44 2.92 8.79
CA LYS A 48 -2.53 3.88 8.74
C LYS A 48 -3.46 3.43 7.63
N THR A 49 -4.76 3.44 7.90
CA THR A 49 -5.74 3.40 6.83
C THR A 49 -5.71 4.76 6.16
N PRO A 50 -5.30 4.87 4.88
CA PRO A 50 -5.44 6.12 4.15
C PRO A 50 -6.90 6.51 4.19
N ASP A 51 -7.19 7.80 4.31
CA ASP A 51 -8.55 8.29 4.22
C ASP A 51 -9.02 8.15 2.76
N MET A 52 -9.47 6.94 2.43
CA MET A 52 -9.88 6.56 1.09
C MET A 52 -11.04 7.46 0.63
N GLY A 53 -11.85 8.02 1.55
CA GLY A 53 -12.95 8.93 1.21
C GLY A 53 -12.56 10.08 0.28
N GLY A 54 -11.35 10.65 0.42
CA GLY A 54 -10.85 11.71 -0.45
C GLY A 54 -10.30 11.20 -1.79
N ILE A 55 -9.66 10.03 -1.79
CA ILE A 55 -9.04 9.44 -2.99
C ILE A 55 -10.12 8.86 -3.90
N LEU A 56 -11.07 8.10 -3.36
CA LEU A 56 -12.28 7.59 -4.03
C LEU A 56 -13.05 8.69 -4.76
N GLY A 57 -13.22 9.84 -4.11
CA GLY A 57 -13.87 11.00 -4.70
C GLY A 57 -13.06 11.60 -5.87
N GLY A 58 -11.74 11.60 -5.77
CA GLY A 58 -10.84 12.09 -6.82
C GLY A 58 -10.81 11.20 -8.08
N LEU A 59 -10.77 9.87 -7.94
CA LEU A 59 -10.80 8.98 -9.10
C LEU A 59 -12.23 8.79 -9.60
N GLY A 60 -13.24 8.79 -8.73
CA GLY A 60 -14.65 8.85 -9.13
C GLY A 60 -14.96 10.08 -9.98
N GLY A 61 -14.33 11.23 -9.70
CA GLY A 61 -14.42 12.43 -10.54
C GLY A 61 -13.68 12.31 -11.88
N LEU A 62 -12.58 11.56 -11.95
CA LEU A 62 -11.83 11.30 -13.20
C LEU A 62 -12.48 10.23 -14.08
N PHE A 63 -13.20 9.26 -13.50
CA PHE A 63 -13.89 8.19 -14.21
C PHE A 63 -15.40 8.46 -14.42
N GLY A 64 -15.98 9.43 -13.73
CA GLY A 64 -17.39 9.82 -13.82
C GLY A 64 -17.66 11.12 -14.60
N GLY A 65 -16.64 11.68 -15.25
CA GLY A 65 -16.75 12.93 -16.02
C GLY A 65 -17.27 12.74 -17.45
N LYS A 66 -18.52 12.32 -17.60
CA LYS A 66 -19.37 12.73 -18.74
C LYS A 66 -20.85 12.57 -18.44
#